data_AF-A0A2U1L3U5-F1
#
_entry.id   AF-A0A2U1L3U5-F1
#
_cell.length_a   1.000
_cell.length_b   1.000
_cell.length_c   1.000
_cell.angle_alpha   90.00
_cell.angle_beta   90.00
_cell.angle_gamma   90.00
#
_symmetry.space_group_name_H-M   'P 1'
#
loop_
_entity.id
_entity.type
_entity.pdbx_description
1 polymer ?
#
loop_
_entity_poly.entity_id
_entity_poly.type
_entity_poly.pdbx_seq_one_letter_code
_entity_poly.pdbx_strand_id
1 'polypeptide(L)'
;MAMSPFLFCNEGCSSTSYLICKASNSPVRDVADSCHTGAATNVIFGLAFGYQSVIIPIFAITISIFVSFSFAAMYGVAIAALGMLSTIANGLAIDAFGPISDNTGGIAEMAGMSHRIRERTGALDAAGNTTAAIGKGFAIGSAALSVGKAALAMVEEVRRQFNTIPGLMDGTAKPDYATCVKFSTDASIKEMIPPGCLVMLTPFIVGILFDVETLSGVLTGSLIFGVQLEYFATTLQEIEDGINRQNGRENRKEGVED
;
A
#
# COMPACT_ATOMS: atom_id res chain seq x y z
N MET A 1 11.70 14.86 -33.84
CA MET A 1 11.19 13.52 -34.19
C MET A 1 11.18 12.73 -32.89
N ALA A 2 10.06 12.84 -32.17
CA ALA A 2 9.91 12.32 -30.82
C ALA A 2 9.65 10.81 -30.88
N MET A 3 10.68 10.01 -30.66
CA MET A 3 10.52 8.60 -30.31
C MET A 3 10.04 8.56 -28.86
N SER A 4 8.73 8.68 -28.68
CA SER A 4 8.03 8.11 -27.53
C SER A 4 8.45 6.64 -27.43
N PRO A 5 9.05 6.18 -26.33
CA PRO A 5 9.15 4.76 -26.06
C PRO A 5 7.73 4.26 -25.76
N PHE A 6 7.08 3.86 -26.85
CA PHE A 6 6.13 2.76 -26.99
C PHE A 6 5.47 2.21 -25.70
N LEU A 7 4.13 2.35 -25.70
CA LEU A 7 3.11 1.56 -25.00
C LEU A 7 2.93 1.76 -23.49
N PHE A 8 2.52 2.97 -23.13
CA PHE A 8 1.52 3.20 -22.07
C PHE A 8 0.23 3.69 -22.72
N CYS A 9 -0.53 2.78 -23.35
CA CYS A 9 -1.88 3.04 -23.90
C CYS A 9 -2.53 1.67 -24.11
N ASN A 10 -3.49 1.21 -23.30
CA ASN A 10 -4.88 1.69 -23.34
C ASN A 10 -5.70 1.44 -22.05
N GLU A 11 -5.06 1.05 -20.94
CA GLU A 11 -5.55 1.16 -19.56
C GLU A 11 -4.30 1.43 -18.72
N GLY A 12 -4.36 2.30 -17.71
CA GLY A 12 -3.20 2.79 -16.94
C GLY A 12 -2.49 1.74 -16.08
N CYS A 13 -2.13 0.59 -16.66
CA CYS A 13 -1.42 -0.51 -16.04
C CYS A 13 0.08 -0.39 -16.36
N SER A 14 0.90 -0.07 -15.35
CA SER A 14 2.35 -0.31 -15.42
C SER A 14 2.61 -1.81 -15.54
N SER A 15 3.78 -2.24 -16.01
CA SER A 15 4.13 -3.67 -16.16
C SER A 15 3.98 -4.48 -14.87
N THR A 16 4.10 -3.83 -13.70
CA THR A 16 3.78 -4.39 -12.36
C THR A 16 2.30 -4.75 -12.25
N SER A 17 1.42 -3.86 -12.71
CA SER A 17 -0.01 -4.06 -12.75
C SER A 17 -0.42 -5.15 -13.76
N TYR A 18 0.27 -5.35 -14.88
CA TYR A 18 -0.14 -6.40 -15.83
C TYR A 18 0.09 -7.83 -15.31
N LEU A 19 1.10 -8.03 -14.46
CA LEU A 19 1.34 -9.31 -13.78
C LEU A 19 0.44 -9.52 -12.56
N ILE A 20 0.06 -8.46 -11.84
CA ILE A 20 -0.57 -8.55 -10.51
C ILE A 20 -2.03 -8.05 -10.47
N CYS A 21 -2.38 -7.02 -11.24
CA CYS A 21 -3.60 -6.20 -11.08
C CYS A 21 -4.90 -6.83 -11.61
N LYS A 22 -4.84 -7.90 -12.41
CA LYS A 22 -6.07 -8.65 -12.68
C LYS A 22 -6.24 -9.66 -11.56
N ALA A 23 -7.28 -9.50 -10.73
CA ALA A 23 -7.84 -10.55 -9.86
C ALA A 23 -8.27 -11.83 -10.63
N SER A 24 -7.99 -11.88 -11.93
CA SER A 24 -8.20 -12.99 -12.85
C SER A 24 -6.89 -13.60 -13.37
N ASN A 25 -5.71 -13.14 -12.92
CA ASN A 25 -4.39 -13.71 -13.25
C ASN A 25 -3.99 -14.76 -12.20
N SER A 26 -3.14 -15.71 -12.62
CA SER A 26 -2.63 -16.84 -11.81
C SER A 26 -2.09 -16.45 -10.43
N PRO A 27 -1.23 -15.41 -10.27
CA PRO A 27 -0.47 -15.23 -9.02
C PRO A 27 -1.33 -14.98 -7.78
N VAL A 28 -2.32 -14.08 -7.87
CA VAL A 28 -3.21 -13.76 -6.74
C VAL A 28 -4.12 -14.95 -6.41
N ARG A 29 -4.52 -15.73 -7.42
CA ARG A 29 -5.28 -16.97 -7.22
C ARG A 29 -4.43 -18.02 -6.51
N ASP A 30 -3.18 -18.19 -6.93
CA ASP A 30 -2.27 -19.15 -6.31
C ASP A 30 -2.03 -18.82 -4.82
N VAL A 31 -1.97 -17.54 -4.47
CA VAL A 31 -1.92 -17.10 -3.06
C VAL A 31 -3.25 -17.32 -2.35
N ALA A 32 -4.39 -16.98 -2.97
CA ALA A 32 -5.71 -17.23 -2.39
C ALA A 32 -5.95 -18.72 -2.12
N ASP A 33 -5.62 -19.60 -3.07
CA ASP A 33 -5.72 -21.06 -2.95
C ASP A 33 -4.85 -21.59 -1.82
N SER A 34 -3.70 -20.96 -1.57
CA SER A 34 -2.82 -21.34 -0.45
C SER A 34 -3.48 -21.14 0.93
N CYS A 35 -4.52 -20.31 1.04
CA CYS A 35 -5.28 -20.13 2.28
C CYS A 35 -5.92 -21.43 2.79
N HIS A 36 -6.25 -22.37 1.89
CA HIS A 36 -6.78 -23.69 2.28
C HIS A 36 -5.80 -24.51 3.14
N THR A 37 -4.50 -24.22 3.05
CA THR A 37 -3.45 -24.91 3.80
C THR A 37 -3.02 -24.19 5.07
N GLY A 38 -3.65 -23.05 5.38
CA GLY A 38 -3.47 -22.28 6.60
C GLY A 38 -2.86 -20.88 6.39
N ALA A 39 -2.86 -20.07 7.45
CA ALA A 39 -2.32 -18.70 7.39
C ALA A 39 -0.81 -18.66 7.09
N ALA A 40 -0.05 -19.67 7.52
CA ALA A 40 1.40 -19.71 7.33
C ALA A 40 1.79 -19.81 5.85
N THR A 41 1.11 -20.67 5.08
CA THR A 41 1.37 -20.84 3.65
C THR A 41 0.93 -19.60 2.87
N ASN A 42 -0.20 -18.98 3.22
CA ASN A 42 -0.62 -17.71 2.65
C ASN A 42 0.47 -16.62 2.78
N VAL A 43 1.05 -16.48 3.97
CA VAL A 43 2.16 -15.54 4.20
C VAL A 43 3.40 -15.92 3.37
N ILE A 44 3.78 -17.20 3.33
CA ILE A 44 4.96 -17.66 2.57
C ILE A 44 4.79 -17.36 1.07
N PHE A 45 3.64 -17.69 0.48
CA PHE A 45 3.35 -17.44 -0.92
C PHE A 45 3.30 -15.94 -1.23
N GLY A 46 2.62 -15.15 -0.38
CA GLY A 46 2.59 -13.69 -0.50
C GLY A 46 4.00 -13.07 -0.49
N LEU A 47 4.84 -13.45 0.47
CA LEU A 47 6.24 -13.00 0.55
C LEU A 47 7.04 -13.41 -0.69
N ALA A 48 6.90 -14.65 -1.16
CA ALA A 48 7.60 -15.15 -2.35
C ALA A 48 7.24 -14.33 -3.60
N PHE A 49 5.95 -14.06 -3.82
CA PHE A 49 5.50 -13.23 -4.94
C PHE A 49 5.93 -11.77 -4.81
N GLY A 50 5.92 -11.22 -3.59
CA GLY A 50 6.46 -9.90 -3.30
C GLY A 50 7.93 -9.78 -3.73
N TYR A 51 8.76 -10.79 -3.44
CA TYR A 51 10.16 -10.77 -3.89
C TYR A 51 10.32 -10.87 -5.41
N GLN A 52 9.44 -11.63 -6.07
CA GLN A 52 9.47 -11.79 -7.52
C GLN A 52 9.02 -10.52 -8.26
N SER A 53 8.08 -9.74 -7.71
CA SER A 53 7.51 -8.56 -8.38
C SER A 53 8.53 -7.43 -8.61
N VAL A 54 9.56 -7.34 -7.76
CA VAL A 54 10.58 -6.28 -7.78
C VAL A 54 11.48 -6.36 -9.02
N ILE A 55 11.57 -7.53 -9.67
CA ILE A 55 12.52 -7.78 -10.78
C ILE A 55 12.30 -6.81 -11.95
N ILE A 56 11.06 -6.71 -12.45
CA ILE A 56 10.75 -5.94 -13.66
C ILE A 56 10.89 -4.42 -13.42
N PRO A 57 10.32 -3.83 -12.34
CA PRO A 57 10.53 -2.42 -12.01
C PRO A 57 12.00 -2.03 -11.93
N ILE A 58 12.85 -2.89 -11.38
CA ILE A 58 14.28 -2.59 -11.24
C ILE A 58 15.01 -2.59 -12.56
N PHE A 59 14.69 -3.52 -13.47
CA PHE A 59 15.24 -3.46 -14.82
C PHE A 59 14.78 -2.20 -15.55
N ALA A 60 13.52 -1.80 -15.41
CA ALA A 60 13.00 -0.57 -16.02
C ALA A 60 13.73 0.69 -15.50
N ILE A 61 13.91 0.81 -14.17
CA ILE A 61 14.66 1.91 -13.55
C ILE A 61 16.11 1.90 -14.03
N THR A 62 16.76 0.73 -14.05
CA THR A 62 18.17 0.59 -14.48
C THR A 62 18.36 1.06 -15.93
N ILE A 63 17.46 0.65 -16.85
CA ILE A 63 17.50 1.09 -18.25
C ILE A 63 17.26 2.60 -18.35
N SER A 64 16.28 3.12 -17.61
CA SER A 64 15.98 4.57 -17.59
C SER A 64 17.17 5.39 -17.11
N ILE A 65 17.84 4.97 -16.02
CA ILE A 65 19.05 5.61 -15.51
C ILE A 65 20.18 5.49 -16.53
N PHE A 66 20.44 4.31 -17.10
CA PHE A 66 21.51 4.11 -18.06
C PHE A 66 21.36 5.01 -19.30
N VAL A 67 20.16 5.07 -19.87
CA VAL A 67 19.86 5.91 -21.04
C VAL A 67 20.00 7.39 -20.67
N SER A 68 19.30 7.84 -19.63
CA SER A 68 19.31 9.25 -19.25
C SER A 68 20.69 9.78 -18.84
N PHE A 69 21.45 8.96 -18.11
CA PHE A 69 22.83 9.27 -17.72
C PHE A 69 23.75 9.39 -18.95
N SER A 70 23.60 8.50 -19.94
CA SER A 70 24.43 8.54 -21.16
C SER A 70 24.21 9.79 -22.00
N PHE A 71 22.99 10.36 -21.99
CA PHE A 71 22.66 11.56 -22.77
C PHE A 71 23.06 12.87 -22.07
N ALA A 72 22.86 12.98 -20.75
CA ALA A 72 23.05 14.26 -20.05
C ALA A 72 23.47 14.11 -18.58
N ALA A 73 24.20 13.03 -18.24
CA ALA A 73 24.69 12.75 -16.88
C ALA A 73 23.57 12.93 -15.82
N MET A 74 23.86 13.60 -14.70
CA MET A 74 22.88 13.86 -13.64
C MET A 74 21.71 14.73 -14.08
N TYR A 75 21.91 15.65 -15.03
CA TYR A 75 20.81 16.45 -15.55
C TYR A 75 19.80 15.60 -16.33
N GLY A 76 20.30 14.63 -17.11
CA GLY A 76 19.45 13.67 -17.81
C GLY A 76 18.61 12.83 -16.85
N VAL A 77 19.23 12.31 -15.80
CA VAL A 77 18.52 11.55 -14.75
C VAL A 77 17.45 12.42 -14.06
N ALA A 78 17.76 13.69 -13.77
CA ALA A 78 16.81 14.63 -13.15
C ALA A 78 15.60 14.94 -14.07
N ILE A 79 15.83 15.17 -15.37
CA ILE A 79 14.74 15.40 -16.33
C ILE A 79 13.92 14.12 -16.56
N ALA A 80 14.54 12.94 -16.55
CA ALA A 80 13.82 11.67 -16.62
C ALA A 80 12.88 11.47 -15.41
N ALA A 81 13.34 11.82 -14.21
CA ALA A 81 12.51 11.83 -13.00
C ALA A 81 11.34 12.83 -13.12
N LEU A 82 11.59 14.06 -13.61
CA LEU A 82 10.52 15.03 -13.88
C LEU A 82 9.54 14.52 -14.95
N GLY A 83 10.02 13.81 -15.96
CA GLY A 83 9.20 13.17 -16.98
C GLY A 83 8.24 12.13 -16.40
N MET A 84 8.71 11.33 -15.43
CA MET A 84 7.89 10.37 -14.70
C MET A 84 6.77 11.07 -13.89
N LEU A 85 7.06 12.26 -13.34
CA LEU A 85 6.10 13.07 -12.59
C LEU A 85 5.29 14.05 -13.48
N SER A 86 5.49 14.07 -14.79
CA SER A 86 4.78 15.01 -15.68
C SER A 86 3.26 14.80 -15.67
N THR A 87 2.81 13.60 -15.34
CA THR A 87 1.39 13.22 -15.19
C THR A 87 0.93 13.17 -13.74
N ILE A 88 1.67 13.79 -12.80
CA ILE A 88 1.37 13.73 -11.36
C ILE A 88 -0.04 14.19 -11.01
N ALA A 89 -0.60 15.17 -11.74
CA ALA A 89 -1.98 15.62 -11.51
C ALA A 89 -2.99 14.49 -11.73
N ASN A 90 -2.81 13.69 -12.78
CA ASN A 90 -3.65 12.52 -13.02
C ASN A 90 -3.36 11.42 -12.00
N GLY A 91 -2.09 11.17 -11.68
CA GLY A 91 -1.70 10.20 -10.66
C GLY A 91 -2.35 10.48 -9.30
N LEU A 92 -2.24 11.71 -8.81
CA LEU A 92 -2.84 12.16 -7.55
C LEU A 92 -4.37 12.13 -7.59
N ALA A 93 -4.99 12.45 -8.74
CA ALA A 93 -6.44 12.38 -8.87
C ALA A 93 -6.98 10.95 -8.73
N ILE A 94 -6.30 9.97 -9.33
CA ILE A 94 -6.70 8.57 -9.23
C ILE A 94 -6.30 8.02 -7.84
N ASP A 95 -5.18 8.44 -7.25
CA ASP A 95 -4.78 8.00 -5.90
C ASP A 95 -5.76 8.51 -4.83
N ALA A 96 -6.12 9.79 -4.90
CA ALA A 96 -7.11 10.40 -4.00
C ALA A 96 -8.51 9.78 -4.16
N PHE A 97 -8.83 9.19 -5.32
CA PHE A 97 -10.10 8.50 -5.54
C PHE A 97 -10.29 7.32 -4.57
N GLY A 98 -9.22 6.60 -4.22
CA GLY A 98 -9.32 5.43 -3.35
C GLY A 98 -9.87 5.74 -1.96
N PRO A 99 -9.21 6.60 -1.16
CA PRO A 99 -9.72 6.99 0.15
C PRO A 99 -11.11 7.64 0.12
N ILE A 100 -11.47 8.34 -0.96
CA ILE A 100 -12.82 8.90 -1.13
C ILE A 100 -13.84 7.78 -1.27
N SER A 101 -13.55 6.77 -2.09
CA SER A 101 -14.44 5.63 -2.32
C SER A 101 -14.61 4.74 -1.08
N ASP A 102 -13.53 4.49 -0.33
CA ASP A 102 -13.56 3.74 0.92
C ASP A 102 -14.47 4.42 1.96
N ASN A 103 -14.24 5.72 2.22
CA ASN A 103 -15.09 6.51 3.12
C ASN A 103 -16.55 6.54 2.67
N THR A 104 -16.81 6.60 1.37
CA THR A 104 -18.18 6.54 0.83
C THR A 104 -18.84 5.20 1.16
N GLY A 105 -18.10 4.10 1.05
CA GLY A 105 -18.55 2.77 1.44
C GLY A 105 -18.83 2.66 2.95
N GLY A 106 -17.93 3.18 3.78
CA GLY A 106 -18.12 3.23 5.24
C GLY A 106 -19.34 4.04 5.67
N ILE A 107 -19.57 5.20 5.04
CA ILE A 107 -20.77 6.03 5.30
C ILE A 107 -22.04 5.27 4.88
N ALA A 108 -22.03 4.60 3.73
CA ALA A 108 -23.17 3.82 3.27
C ALA A 108 -23.54 2.69 4.24
N GLU A 109 -22.53 2.00 4.80
CA GLU A 109 -22.71 0.97 5.83
C GLU A 109 -23.28 1.56 7.13
N MET A 110 -22.65 2.62 7.66
CA MET A 110 -23.07 3.26 8.91
C MET A 110 -24.45 3.92 8.83
N ALA A 111 -24.88 4.34 7.63
CA ALA A 111 -26.21 4.91 7.38
C ALA A 111 -27.29 3.85 7.11
N GLY A 112 -26.96 2.55 7.13
CA GLY A 112 -27.91 1.48 6.87
C GLY A 112 -28.48 1.49 5.44
N MET A 113 -27.70 1.94 4.46
CA MET A 113 -28.13 1.98 3.06
C MET A 113 -28.26 0.56 2.48
N SER A 114 -28.95 0.44 1.33
CA SER A 114 -29.17 -0.88 0.71
C SER A 114 -27.88 -1.57 0.28
N HIS A 115 -27.88 -2.90 0.32
CA HIS A 115 -26.74 -3.73 -0.08
C HIS A 115 -26.24 -3.42 -1.51
N ARG A 116 -27.13 -2.98 -2.41
CA ARG A 116 -26.76 -2.56 -3.78
C ARG A 116 -25.88 -1.30 -3.81
N ILE A 117 -26.06 -0.37 -2.88
CA ILE A 117 -25.18 0.80 -2.74
C ILE A 117 -23.82 0.34 -2.23
N ARG A 118 -23.81 -0.55 -1.23
CA ARG A 118 -22.57 -1.12 -0.69
C ARG A 118 -21.77 -1.87 -1.74
N GLU A 119 -22.44 -2.64 -2.59
CA GLU A 119 -21.83 -3.36 -3.71
C GLU A 119 -21.15 -2.41 -4.71
N ARG A 120 -21.82 -1.31 -5.07
CA ARG A 120 -21.24 -0.28 -5.94
C ARG A 120 -20.04 0.39 -5.31
N THR A 121 -20.14 0.78 -4.03
CA THR A 121 -19.02 1.41 -3.32
C THR A 121 -17.85 0.46 -3.12
N GLY A 122 -18.09 -0.83 -2.87
CA GLY A 122 -17.04 -1.84 -2.72
C GLY A 122 -16.32 -2.14 -4.05
N ALA A 123 -17.01 -2.02 -5.18
CA ALA A 123 -16.36 -2.08 -6.49
C ALA A 123 -15.44 -0.87 -6.74
N LEU A 124 -15.84 0.32 -6.27
CA LEU A 124 -15.03 1.53 -6.36
C LEU A 124 -13.82 1.50 -5.43
N ASP A 125 -14.01 1.11 -4.16
CA ASP A 125 -12.95 0.92 -3.16
C ASP A 125 -11.87 -0.06 -3.68
N ALA A 126 -12.29 -1.17 -4.28
CA ALA A 126 -11.37 -2.08 -4.94
C ALA A 126 -10.54 -1.40 -6.06
N ALA A 127 -11.15 -0.57 -6.90
CA ALA A 127 -10.37 0.18 -7.91
C ALA A 127 -9.43 1.22 -7.26
N GLY A 128 -9.88 1.82 -6.16
CA GLY A 128 -9.13 2.74 -5.31
C GLY A 128 -7.86 2.15 -4.73
N ASN A 129 -7.96 1.00 -4.08
CA ASN A 129 -6.82 0.33 -3.42
C ASN A 129 -5.74 -0.11 -4.41
N THR A 130 -6.15 -0.46 -5.63
CA THR A 130 -5.22 -0.72 -6.74
C THR A 130 -4.47 0.54 -7.17
N THR A 131 -5.12 1.71 -7.11
CA THR A 131 -4.42 2.96 -7.42
C THR A 131 -3.54 3.43 -6.26
N ALA A 132 -3.98 3.20 -5.03
CA ALA A 132 -3.22 3.54 -3.83
C ALA A 132 -1.84 2.88 -3.81
N ALA A 133 -1.70 1.69 -4.40
CA ALA A 133 -0.42 1.03 -4.56
C ALA A 133 0.55 1.77 -5.51
N ILE A 134 0.04 2.52 -6.49
CA ILE A 134 0.87 3.29 -7.45
C ILE A 134 1.54 4.49 -6.76
N GLY A 135 0.96 5.01 -5.67
CA GLY A 135 1.42 6.23 -4.97
C GLY A 135 2.22 6.03 -3.69
N LYS A 136 2.42 4.79 -3.22
CA LYS A 136 2.99 4.52 -1.88
C LYS A 136 4.51 4.35 -1.90
N GLY A 137 5.21 5.37 -1.39
CA GLY A 137 6.62 5.33 -1.03
C GLY A 137 6.87 5.44 0.48
N PHE A 138 7.74 4.55 0.96
CA PHE A 138 8.52 4.54 2.21
C PHE A 138 7.89 4.83 3.59
N ALA A 139 7.81 3.78 4.43
CA ALA A 139 8.29 3.72 5.83
C ALA A 139 7.92 2.36 6.47
N ILE A 140 8.85 1.39 6.58
CA ILE A 140 8.45 -0.02 6.84
C ILE A 140 8.99 -0.62 8.15
N GLY A 141 10.14 -0.19 8.69
CA GLY A 141 10.73 -0.83 9.88
C GLY A 141 10.11 -0.42 11.23
N SER A 142 10.11 0.89 11.52
CA SER A 142 9.52 1.44 12.75
C SER A 142 7.99 1.45 12.72
N ALA A 143 7.41 1.57 11.51
CA ALA A 143 5.98 1.59 11.29
C ALA A 143 5.35 0.26 11.74
N ALA A 144 5.92 -0.89 11.40
CA ALA A 144 5.36 -2.19 11.77
C ALA A 144 5.25 -2.40 13.30
N LEU A 145 6.27 -1.99 14.06
CA LEU A 145 6.26 -2.08 15.53
C LEU A 145 5.31 -1.06 16.17
N SER A 146 5.28 0.16 15.63
CA SER A 146 4.37 1.24 16.07
C SER A 146 2.90 0.88 15.82
N VAL A 147 2.59 0.50 14.58
CA VAL A 147 1.24 0.08 14.15
C VAL A 147 0.81 -1.16 14.92
N GLY A 148 1.71 -2.12 15.17
CA GLY A 148 1.39 -3.30 15.98
C GLY A 148 0.94 -2.96 17.40
N LYS A 149 1.63 -2.02 18.09
CA LYS A 149 1.22 -1.57 19.43
C LYS A 149 -0.13 -0.85 19.41
N ALA A 150 -0.33 0.05 18.44
CA ALA A 150 -1.58 0.78 18.29
C ALA A 150 -2.76 -0.16 17.97
N ALA A 151 -2.53 -1.15 17.10
CA ALA A 151 -3.52 -2.14 16.71
C ALA A 151 -3.90 -3.06 17.89
N LEU A 152 -2.92 -3.51 18.69
CA LEU A 152 -3.21 -4.31 19.89
C LEU A 152 -4.05 -3.54 20.90
N ALA A 153 -3.71 -2.28 21.17
CA ALA A 153 -4.50 -1.42 22.04
C ALA A 153 -5.92 -1.20 21.51
N MET A 154 -6.07 -1.00 20.20
CA MET A 154 -7.37 -0.89 19.54
C MET A 154 -8.20 -2.17 19.69
N VAL A 155 -7.60 -3.35 19.49
CA VAL A 155 -8.28 -4.65 19.64
C VAL A 155 -8.72 -4.87 21.08
N GLU A 156 -7.88 -4.55 22.06
CA GLU A 156 -8.23 -4.65 23.48
C GLU A 156 -9.39 -3.72 23.85
N GLU A 157 -9.39 -2.49 23.34
CA GLU A 157 -10.47 -1.53 23.59
C GLU A 157 -11.80 -1.94 22.93
N VAL A 158 -11.76 -2.36 21.67
CA VAL A 158 -12.96 -2.85 20.96
C VAL A 158 -13.53 -4.07 21.69
N ARG A 159 -12.68 -5.02 22.11
CA ARG A 159 -13.11 -6.17 22.92
C ARG A 159 -13.71 -5.73 24.25
N ARG A 160 -13.12 -4.74 24.93
CA ARG A 160 -13.65 -4.19 26.17
C ARG A 160 -15.05 -3.62 25.95
N GLN A 161 -15.26 -2.82 24.91
CA GLN A 161 -16.58 -2.24 24.61
C GLN A 161 -17.63 -3.33 24.35
N PHE A 162 -17.32 -4.32 23.51
CA PHE A 162 -18.24 -5.44 23.24
C PHE A 162 -18.56 -6.29 24.48
N ASN A 163 -17.62 -6.48 25.39
CA ASN A 163 -17.81 -7.30 26.58
C ASN A 163 -18.45 -6.56 27.77
N THR A 164 -18.36 -5.23 27.82
CA THR A 164 -18.76 -4.45 29.01
C THR A 164 -19.95 -3.52 28.78
N ILE A 165 -20.23 -3.09 27.54
CA ILE A 165 -21.35 -2.20 27.24
C ILE A 165 -22.58 -3.06 26.89
N PRO A 166 -23.60 -3.14 27.76
CA PRO A 166 -24.79 -3.92 27.48
C PRO A 166 -25.57 -3.32 26.30
N GLY A 167 -26.05 -4.18 25.40
CA GLY A 167 -26.82 -3.77 24.22
C GLY A 167 -25.99 -3.27 23.04
N LEU A 168 -24.65 -3.29 23.12
CA LEU A 168 -23.79 -2.86 22.01
C LEU A 168 -23.81 -3.85 20.84
N MET A 169 -23.73 -5.16 21.12
CA MET A 169 -23.86 -6.22 20.10
C MET A 169 -25.24 -6.23 19.45
N ASP A 170 -26.28 -5.92 20.23
CA ASP A 170 -27.67 -5.89 19.77
C ASP A 170 -28.02 -4.60 19.00
N GLY A 171 -27.05 -3.68 18.85
CA GLY A 171 -27.24 -2.40 18.15
C GLY A 171 -28.12 -1.39 18.89
N THR A 172 -28.44 -1.62 20.17
CA THR A 172 -29.29 -0.75 20.98
C THR A 172 -28.51 0.34 21.72
N ALA A 173 -27.23 0.08 22.02
CA ALA A 173 -26.31 1.04 22.63
C ALA A 173 -25.33 1.60 21.59
N LYS A 174 -24.89 2.85 21.78
CA LYS A 174 -23.88 3.48 20.92
C LYS A 174 -22.47 3.15 21.43
N PRO A 175 -21.52 2.79 20.54
CA PRO A 175 -20.12 2.59 20.90
C PRO A 175 -19.45 3.92 21.27
N ASP A 176 -18.35 3.81 22.02
CA ASP A 176 -17.48 4.94 22.33
C ASP A 176 -16.39 5.07 21.26
N TYR A 177 -16.69 5.88 20.24
CA TYR A 177 -15.73 6.19 19.17
C TYR A 177 -14.57 7.08 19.65
N ALA A 178 -14.78 7.92 20.67
CA ALA A 178 -13.80 8.91 21.09
C ALA A 178 -12.56 8.24 21.71
N THR A 179 -12.76 7.15 22.46
CA THR A 179 -11.65 6.38 23.02
C THR A 179 -10.80 5.71 21.93
N CYS A 180 -11.41 5.12 20.90
CA CYS A 180 -10.68 4.57 19.75
C CYS A 180 -9.88 5.65 19.00
N VAL A 181 -10.48 6.81 18.76
CA VAL A 181 -9.80 7.96 18.13
C VAL A 181 -8.61 8.42 18.96
N LYS A 182 -8.77 8.49 20.29
CA LYS A 182 -7.70 8.90 21.20
C LYS A 182 -6.51 7.94 21.14
N PHE A 183 -6.73 6.62 21.19
CA PHE A 183 -5.64 5.64 21.08
C PHE A 183 -4.86 5.77 19.78
N SER A 184 -5.56 5.88 18.64
CA SER A 184 -4.92 6.07 17.34
C SER A 184 -4.13 7.39 17.28
N THR A 185 -4.69 8.47 17.83
CA THR A 185 -4.05 9.80 17.85
C THR A 185 -2.79 9.81 18.72
N ASP A 186 -2.89 9.36 19.97
CA ASP A 186 -1.79 9.36 20.93
C ASP A 186 -0.62 8.49 20.42
N ALA A 187 -0.94 7.33 19.84
CA ALA A 187 0.05 6.44 19.24
C ALA A 187 0.73 7.08 18.02
N SER A 188 -0.05 7.64 17.09
CA SER A 188 0.48 8.25 15.85
C SER A 188 1.44 9.40 16.14
N ILE A 189 1.08 10.31 17.05
CA ILE A 189 1.93 11.46 17.41
C ILE A 189 3.22 11.01 18.08
N LYS A 190 3.15 10.05 19.01
CA LYS A 190 4.32 9.59 19.75
C LYS A 190 5.28 8.79 18.87
N GLU A 191 4.76 7.93 18.02
CA GLU A 191 5.56 6.98 17.25
C GLU A 191 6.07 7.55 15.91
N MET A 192 5.55 8.69 15.45
CA MET A 192 6.08 9.39 14.27
C MET A 192 7.43 10.08 14.54
N ILE A 193 7.69 10.49 15.79
CA ILE A 193 8.92 11.23 16.16
C ILE A 193 10.19 10.40 15.94
N PRO A 194 10.33 9.17 16.48
CA PRO A 194 11.56 8.40 16.33
C PRO A 194 12.01 8.15 14.87
N PRO A 195 11.15 7.67 13.94
CA PRO A 195 11.57 7.52 12.54
C PRO A 195 11.87 8.85 11.86
N GLY A 196 11.11 9.91 12.17
CA GLY A 196 11.39 11.24 11.64
C GLY A 196 12.77 11.74 12.08
N CYS A 197 13.11 11.60 13.37
CA CYS A 197 14.42 11.94 13.90
C CYS A 197 15.53 11.09 13.27
N LEU A 198 15.31 9.79 13.08
CA LEU A 198 16.29 8.90 12.45
C LEU A 198 16.63 9.38 11.04
N VAL A 199 15.63 9.63 10.20
CA VAL A 199 15.83 10.08 8.81
C VAL A 199 16.47 11.47 8.77
N MET A 200 15.99 12.40 9.60
CA MET A 200 16.50 13.78 9.62
C MET A 200 17.93 13.88 10.17
N LEU A 201 18.27 13.14 11.22
CA LEU A 201 19.58 13.23 11.88
C LEU A 201 20.66 12.41 11.19
N THR A 202 20.30 11.34 10.48
CA THR A 202 21.29 10.44 9.84
C THR A 202 22.28 11.19 8.94
N PRO A 203 21.87 12.09 8.01
CA PRO A 203 22.81 12.82 7.17
C PRO A 203 23.78 13.71 7.96
N PHE A 204 23.30 14.35 9.05
CA PHE A 204 24.13 15.21 9.89
C PHE A 204 25.12 14.39 10.71
N ILE A 205 24.65 13.32 11.36
CA ILE A 205 25.51 12.47 12.19
C ILE A 205 26.58 11.82 11.33
N VAL A 206 26.21 11.24 10.18
CA VAL A 206 27.16 10.58 9.28
C VAL A 206 28.11 11.60 8.65
N GLY A 207 27.59 12.73 8.15
CA GLY A 207 28.42 13.75 7.51
C GLY A 207 29.42 14.44 8.46
N ILE A 208 29.05 14.67 9.73
CA ILE A 208 29.93 15.33 10.71
C ILE A 208 30.95 14.34 11.29
N LEU A 209 30.57 13.08 11.54
CA LEU A 209 31.46 12.12 12.22
C LEU A 209 32.31 11.27 11.27
N PHE A 210 31.83 10.98 10.07
CA PHE A 210 32.41 9.99 9.14
C PHE A 210 32.69 10.54 7.74
N ASP A 211 32.59 11.86 7.56
CA ASP A 211 32.85 12.59 6.32
C ASP A 211 31.87 12.30 5.16
N VAL A 212 32.01 13.05 4.07
CA VAL A 212 31.10 13.04 2.91
C VAL A 212 31.18 11.74 2.10
N GLU A 213 32.31 11.03 2.13
CA GLU A 213 32.48 9.74 1.45
C GLU A 213 31.56 8.67 2.07
N THR A 214 31.54 8.56 3.41
CA THR A 214 30.64 7.65 4.11
C THR A 214 29.18 8.03 3.88
N LEU A 215 28.86 9.33 3.88
CA LEU A 215 27.52 9.83 3.60
C LEU A 215 27.05 9.42 2.19
N SER A 216 27.93 9.49 1.19
CA SER A 216 27.62 9.06 -0.18
C SER A 216 27.27 7.57 -0.25
N GLY A 217 27.96 6.73 0.52
CA GLY A 217 27.66 5.31 0.65
C GLY A 217 26.31 5.05 1.31
N VAL A 218 25.99 5.78 2.38
CA VAL A 218 24.68 5.70 3.07
C VAL A 218 23.55 6.11 2.14
N LEU A 219 23.68 7.23 1.41
CA LEU A 219 22.67 7.69 0.46
C LEU A 219 22.44 6.67 -0.66
N THR A 220 23.53 6.16 -1.26
CA THR A 220 23.44 5.16 -2.33
C THR A 220 22.82 3.85 -1.84
N GLY A 221 23.25 3.34 -0.68
CA GLY A 221 22.70 2.14 -0.08
C GLY A 221 21.23 2.28 0.31
N SER A 222 20.86 3.43 0.90
CA SER A 222 19.47 3.70 1.27
C SER A 222 18.53 3.77 0.06
N LEU A 223 19.00 4.34 -1.06
CA LEU A 223 18.25 4.38 -2.32
C LEU A 223 18.04 2.96 -2.88
N ILE A 224 19.10 2.17 -3.03
CA ILE A 224 19.02 0.84 -3.66
C ILE A 224 18.16 -0.10 -2.81
N PHE A 225 18.47 -0.22 -1.51
CA PHE A 225 17.72 -1.11 -0.62
C PHE A 225 16.27 -0.66 -0.46
N GLY A 226 16.08 0.66 -0.40
CA GLY A 226 14.79 1.24 -0.18
C GLY A 226 13.79 0.96 -1.28
N VAL A 227 14.19 1.17 -2.54
CA VAL A 227 13.33 0.94 -3.69
C VAL A 227 12.88 -0.53 -3.76
N GLN A 228 13.74 -1.48 -3.38
CA GLN A 228 13.35 -2.89 -3.31
C GLN A 228 12.25 -3.15 -2.29
N LEU A 229 12.43 -2.64 -1.07
CA LEU A 229 11.47 -2.82 0.00
C LEU A 229 10.14 -2.12 -0.30
N GLU A 230 10.18 -0.98 -0.98
CA GLU A 230 9.01 -0.23 -1.39
C GLU A 230 8.14 -1.04 -2.37
N TYR A 231 8.72 -1.51 -3.48
CA TYR A 231 7.98 -2.33 -4.45
C TYR A 231 7.46 -3.62 -3.83
N PHE A 232 8.27 -4.24 -2.97
CA PHE A 232 7.91 -5.44 -2.23
C PHE A 232 6.67 -5.21 -1.34
N ALA A 233 6.71 -4.22 -0.45
CA ALA A 233 5.63 -3.97 0.51
C ALA A 233 4.33 -3.53 -0.20
N THR A 234 4.45 -2.71 -1.23
CA THR A 234 3.31 -2.31 -2.06
C THR A 234 2.66 -3.52 -2.74
N THR A 235 3.46 -4.46 -3.26
CA THR A 235 2.93 -5.69 -3.86
C THR A 235 2.22 -6.58 -2.83
N LEU A 236 2.76 -6.69 -1.61
CA LEU A 236 2.11 -7.47 -0.55
C LEU A 236 0.71 -6.93 -0.23
N GLN A 237 0.59 -5.60 -0.12
CA GLN A 237 -0.71 -4.95 0.10
C GLN A 237 -1.69 -5.26 -1.03
N GLU A 238 -1.25 -5.17 -2.29
CA GLU A 238 -2.08 -5.49 -3.44
C GLU A 238 -2.55 -6.96 -3.45
N ILE A 239 -1.68 -7.89 -3.08
CA ILE A 239 -2.01 -9.32 -2.98
C ILE A 239 -3.08 -9.53 -1.92
N GLU A 240 -2.91 -8.97 -0.72
CA GLU A 240 -3.87 -9.08 0.37
C GLU A 240 -5.25 -8.51 -0.01
N ASP A 241 -5.26 -7.31 -0.60
CA ASP A 241 -6.49 -6.69 -1.10
C ASP A 241 -7.12 -7.53 -2.22
N GLY A 242 -6.31 -8.15 -3.08
CA GLY A 242 -6.74 -9.05 -4.14
C GLY A 242 -7.42 -10.32 -3.62
N ILE A 243 -6.87 -10.95 -2.59
CA ILE A 243 -7.43 -12.14 -1.93
C ILE A 243 -8.77 -11.81 -1.29
N ASN A 244 -8.85 -10.70 -0.54
CA ASN A 244 -10.09 -10.26 0.12
C ASN A 244 -11.22 -10.03 -0.90
N ARG A 245 -10.89 -9.55 -2.11
CA ARG A 245 -11.86 -9.42 -3.21
C ARG A 245 -12.34 -10.76 -3.75
N GLN A 246 -11.48 -11.76 -3.87
CA GLN A 246 -11.84 -13.09 -4.38
C GLN A 246 -12.75 -13.83 -3.38
N ASN A 247 -12.36 -13.88 -2.11
CA ASN A 247 -13.17 -14.47 -1.05
C ASN A 247 -14.56 -13.79 -0.96
N GLY A 248 -14.59 -12.46 -1.07
CA GLY A 248 -15.86 -11.72 -1.12
C GLY A 248 -16.71 -11.99 -2.37
N ARG A 249 -16.13 -12.46 -3.49
CA ARG A 249 -16.89 -12.86 -4.70
C ARG A 249 -17.37 -14.31 -4.62
N GLU A 250 -16.61 -15.21 -4.01
CA GLU A 250 -17.00 -16.61 -3.81
C GLU A 250 -18.15 -16.74 -2.81
N ASN A 251 -18.05 -16.08 -1.65
CA ASN A 251 -19.14 -16.02 -0.67
C ASN A 251 -20.46 -15.45 -1.27
N ARG A 252 -20.35 -14.62 -2.31
CA ARG A 252 -21.50 -14.07 -3.06
C ARG A 252 -22.10 -15.05 -4.06
N LYS A 253 -21.35 -16.05 -4.54
CA LYS A 253 -21.89 -17.11 -5.41
C LYS A 253 -22.66 -18.15 -4.60
N GLU A 254 -22.18 -18.46 -3.40
CA GLU A 254 -22.85 -19.38 -2.49
C GLU A 254 -24.14 -18.78 -1.88
N GLY A 255 -24.14 -17.48 -1.55
CA GLY A 255 -25.34 -16.78 -1.03
C GLY A 255 -26.43 -16.43 -2.04
N VAL A 256 -26.34 -16.90 -3.29
CA VAL A 256 -27.39 -16.76 -4.33
C VAL A 256 -28.12 -18.11 -4.55
N GLU A 257 -27.75 -19.16 -3.82
CA GLU A 257 -28.43 -20.47 -3.84
C GLU A 257 -29.54 -20.65 -2.78
N ASP A 258 -29.87 -19.62 -1.97
CA ASP A 258 -31.01 -19.65 -1.01
C ASP A 258 -32.04 -18.52 -1.23
#